data_AF-A0A484GNS8-F1
#
_entry.id   AF-A0A484GNS8-F1
#
_cell.length_a   1.000
_cell.length_b   1.000
_cell.length_c   1.000
_cell.angle_alpha   90.00
_cell.angle_beta   90.00
_cell.angle_gamma   90.00
#
_symmetry.space_group_name_H-M   'P 1'
#
loop_
_entity.id
_entity.type
_entity.pdbx_description
1 polymer ?
#
loop_
_entity_poly.entity_id
_entity_poly.type
_entity_poly.pdbx_seq_one_letter_code
_entity_poly.pdbx_strand_id
1 'polypeptide(L)' 'FIILITLAGSMNHEEARRKHMGGKILGFFF' A
#
# COMPACT_ATOMS: atom_id res chain seq x y z
N PHE A 1 4.07 -3.94 9.36
CA PHE A 1 4.00 -3.77 7.90
C PHE A 1 2.57 -3.57 7.42
N ILE A 2 2.26 -2.46 6.73
CA ILE A 2 0.93 -2.18 6.16
C ILE A 2 0.96 -2.50 4.66
N ILE A 3 -0.03 -3.26 4.18
CA ILE A 3 -0.23 -3.57 2.77
C ILE A 3 -1.45 -2.80 2.24
N LEU A 4 -1.30 -2.18 1.07
CA LEU A 4 -2.33 -1.44 0.34
C LEU A 4 -2.58 -2.06 -1.03
N ILE A 5 -3.84 -2.13 -1.44
CA ILE A 5 -4.24 -2.39 -2.82
C ILE A 5 -4.41 -1.05 -3.54
N THR A 6 -3.61 -0.82 -4.58
CA THR A 6 -3.68 0.29 -5.51
C THR A 6 -4.15 -0.20 -6.88
N LEU A 7 -4.41 0.70 -7.83
CA LEU A 7 -4.74 0.35 -9.23
C LEU A 7 -3.61 -0.43 -9.94
N ALA A 8 -2.36 -0.29 -9.47
CA ALA A 8 -1.21 -1.02 -9.99
C ALA A 8 -0.96 -2.36 -9.28
N GLY A 9 -1.84 -2.75 -8.35
CA GLY A 9 -1.70 -3.96 -7.54
C GLY A 9 -1.44 -3.68 -6.05
N SER A 10 -1.06 -4.73 -5.33
CA SER A 10 -0.76 -4.69 -3.90
C SER A 10 0.67 -4.22 -3.63
N MET A 11 0.86 -3.31 -2.68
CA MET A 11 2.18 -2.80 -2.29
C MET A 11 2.20 -2.37 -0.83
N ASN A 12 3.40 -2.18 -0.26
CA ASN A 12 3.53 -1.68 1.11
C ASN A 12 3.30 -0.16 1.19
N HIS A 13 3.07 0.34 2.41
CA HIS A 13 2.83 1.77 2.64
C HIS A 13 4.01 2.68 2.25
N GLU A 14 5.26 2.23 2.41
CA GLU A 14 6.43 3.04 2.05
C GLU A 14 6.54 3.24 0.55
N GLU A 15 6.29 2.18 -0.22
CA GLU A 15 6.27 2.20 -1.67
C GLU A 15 5.11 3.06 -2.20
N ALA A 16 3.92 2.90 -1.61
CA ALA A 16 2.77 3.74 -1.94
C ALA A 16 3.07 5.23 -1.68
N ARG A 17 3.71 5.55 -0.55
CA ARG A 17 4.13 6.92 -0.21
C ARG A 17 5.16 7.46 -1.18
N ARG A 18 6.18 6.67 -1.54
CA ARG A 18 7.22 7.08 -2.52
C ARG A 18 6.64 7.35 -3.91
N LYS A 19 5.64 6.57 -4.32
CA LYS A 19 4.98 6.69 -5.63
C LYS A 19 3.82 7.69 -5.63
N HIS A 20 3.51 8.33 -4.50
CA HIS A 20 2.32 9.17 -4.31
C HIS A 20 1.02 8.47 -4.72
N MET A 21 0.94 7.16 -4.47
CA MET A 21 -0.20 6.34 -4.82
C MET A 21 -1.13 6.17 -3.63
N GLY A 22 -2.40 6.49 -3.84
CA GLY A 22 -3.48 6.11 -2.93
C GLY A 22 -3.91 4.67 -3.14
N GLY A 23 -4.47 4.05 -2.11
CA GLY A 23 -4.99 2.69 -2.18
C GLY A 23 -5.86 2.35 -0.97
N LYS A 24 -6.62 1.27 -1.07
CA LYS A 24 -7.33 0.71 0.08
C LYS A 24 -6.37 -0.13 0.91
N ILE A 25 -6.43 0.01 2.23
CA ILE A 25 -5.66 -0.84 3.15
C ILE A 25 -6.22 -2.26 3.06
N LEU A 26 -5.35 -3.23 2.78
CA LEU A 26 -5.70 -4.65 2.77
C LEU A 26 -5.58 -5.26 4.16
N GLY A 27 -4.58 -4.84 4.92
CA GLY A 27 -4.31 -5.30 6.27
C GLY A 27 -2.98 -4.79 6.79
N PHE A 28 -2.74 -5.01 8.08
CA PHE A 28 -1.47 -4.73 8.73
C PHE A 28 -1.02 -5.96 9.53
N PHE A 29 0.29 -6.20 9.55
CA PHE A 29 0.95 -7.25 10.32
C PHE A 29 2.03 -6.62 11.21
N PHE A 30 2.38 -7.24 12.34
CA PHE A 30 3.49 -6.81 13.20
C PHE A 30 4.82 -7.33 12.66
#